data_AF-A0AAV5EXD7-F1
#
_entry.id   AF-A0AAV5EXD7-F1
#
_cell.length_a   1.000
_cell.length_b   1.000
_cell.length_c   1.000
_cell.angle_alpha   90.00
_cell.angle_beta   90.00
_cell.angle_gamma   90.00
#
_symmetry.space_group_name_H-M   'P 1'
#
loop_
_entity.id
_entity.type
_entity.pdbx_description
1 polymer ?
#
loop_
_entity_poly.entity_id
_entity_poly.type
_entity_poly.pdbx_seq_one_letter_code
_entity_poly.pdbx_strand_id
1 'polypeptide(L)'
;MTAASAFSLLLALLLLPAAAPARAASVSLPALPLSTSSRWVVGADGRRVKLACANWASHLEPAAAEGLARRAVGDIAARVAAMGFNCVRLTWPTYLATNATLASLPLRWSLERLGMLESVAGVRVNNPALLEMPLIDVFREVVSALASKDIMVILDNQMTTPGWCCSKTDGNGFFGDKYFDPDEWLKGLSAMAKIFKNTENVVGMSLRNELRGPNQNISLWYRYIDIKAFLLM
;
A
#
# COMPACT_ATOMS: atom_id res chain seq x y z
N MET A 1 -76.90 -6.41 -36.60
CA MET A 1 -75.64 -6.62 -37.36
C MET A 1 -74.70 -5.47 -37.04
N THR A 2 -73.41 -5.78 -36.89
CA THR A 2 -72.21 -4.91 -36.76
C THR A 2 -72.17 -3.97 -35.53
N ALA A 3 -71.46 -4.27 -34.43
CA ALA A 3 -70.00 -4.42 -34.21
C ALA A 3 -69.21 -3.10 -34.31
N ALA A 4 -68.68 -2.62 -33.18
CA ALA A 4 -67.25 -2.37 -33.00
C ALA A 4 -66.95 -1.95 -31.54
N SER A 5 -66.05 -2.70 -30.93
CA SER A 5 -65.45 -2.52 -29.61
C SER A 5 -64.09 -1.82 -29.75
N ALA A 6 -63.49 -1.50 -28.59
CA ALA A 6 -62.11 -1.07 -28.33
C ALA A 6 -61.96 0.46 -28.11
N PHE A 7 -61.19 0.96 -27.16
CA PHE A 7 -59.99 0.42 -26.52
C PHE A 7 -59.83 1.15 -25.17
N SER A 8 -59.97 0.48 -24.02
CA SER A 8 -59.59 1.06 -22.72
C SER A 8 -58.17 0.58 -22.40
N LEU A 9 -57.18 1.46 -22.60
CA LEU A 9 -55.79 1.22 -22.23
C LEU A 9 -55.68 1.19 -20.69
N LEU A 10 -55.54 -0.02 -20.11
CA LEU A 10 -55.10 -0.17 -18.73
C LEU A 10 -53.60 0.19 -18.65
N LEU A 11 -53.30 1.37 -18.14
CA LEU A 11 -51.93 1.74 -17.77
C LEU A 11 -51.62 1.14 -16.38
N ALA A 12 -51.14 -0.10 -16.36
CA ALA A 12 -50.61 -0.70 -15.15
C ALA A 12 -49.26 -0.03 -14.80
N LEU A 13 -49.31 0.94 -13.88
CA LEU A 13 -48.12 1.59 -13.34
C LEU A 13 -47.37 0.58 -12.45
N LEU A 14 -46.36 -0.09 -13.01
CA LEU A 14 -45.41 -0.90 -12.26
C LEU A 14 -44.57 0.03 -11.38
N LEU A 15 -44.97 0.19 -10.12
CA LEU A 15 -44.15 0.75 -9.05
C LEU A 15 -42.99 -0.22 -8.77
N LEU A 16 -41.90 -0.08 -9.53
CA LEU A 16 -40.62 -0.69 -9.17
C LEU A 16 -40.19 -0.09 -7.83
N PRO A 17 -39.99 -0.89 -6.76
CA PRO A 17 -39.41 -0.36 -5.54
C PRO A 17 -38.01 0.17 -5.88
N ALA A 18 -37.79 1.46 -5.64
CA ALA A 18 -36.47 2.06 -5.75
C ALA A 18 -35.52 1.23 -4.87
N ALA A 19 -34.55 0.56 -5.48
CA ALA A 19 -33.52 -0.15 -4.74
C ALA A 19 -32.82 0.88 -3.84
N ALA A 20 -33.00 0.73 -2.52
CA ALA A 20 -32.26 1.55 -1.57
C ALA A 20 -30.76 1.39 -1.89
N PRO A 21 -29.98 2.48 -1.96
CA PRO A 21 -28.55 2.36 -2.17
C PRO A 21 -28.01 1.43 -1.08
N ALA A 22 -27.37 0.34 -1.49
CA ALA A 22 -26.70 -0.56 -0.56
C ALA A 22 -25.77 0.31 0.29
N ARG A 23 -26.07 0.42 1.58
CA ARG A 23 -25.22 1.14 2.53
C ARG A 23 -23.87 0.46 2.45
N ALA A 24 -22.89 1.12 1.85
CA ALA A 24 -21.51 0.64 1.86
C ALA A 24 -21.19 0.33 3.31
N ALA A 25 -20.91 -0.94 3.62
CA ALA A 25 -20.53 -1.33 4.96
C ALA A 25 -19.33 -0.45 5.32
N SER A 26 -19.45 0.34 6.40
CA SER A 26 -18.31 1.00 6.98
C SER A 26 -17.34 -0.10 7.38
N VAL A 27 -16.25 -0.25 6.64
CA VAL A 27 -15.20 -1.21 6.95
C VAL A 27 -14.48 -0.62 8.14
N SER A 28 -14.85 -1.04 9.36
CA SER A 28 -14.03 -0.76 10.52
C SER A 28 -12.82 -1.70 10.50
N LEU A 29 -11.72 -1.27 11.13
CA LEU A 29 -10.59 -2.18 11.35
C LEU A 29 -11.06 -3.46 12.08
N PRO A 30 -10.48 -4.63 11.76
CA PRO A 30 -10.73 -5.84 12.54
C PRO A 30 -10.17 -5.70 13.96
N ALA A 31 -10.48 -6.64 14.85
CA ALA A 31 -9.82 -6.68 16.16
C ALA A 31 -8.31 -6.94 15.98
N LEU A 32 -7.49 -5.99 16.40
CA LEU A 32 -6.03 -6.05 16.33
C LEU A 32 -5.42 -6.47 17.69
N PRO A 33 -4.20 -7.03 17.72
CA PRO A 33 -3.35 -7.38 16.58
C PRO A 33 -3.88 -8.57 15.79
N LEU A 34 -3.47 -8.66 14.51
CA LEU A 34 -3.71 -9.86 13.71
C LEU A 34 -2.74 -10.97 14.11
N SER A 35 -3.18 -12.22 13.97
CA SER A 35 -2.35 -13.42 14.13
C SER A 35 -2.74 -14.49 13.11
N THR A 36 -2.02 -15.61 13.11
CA THR A 36 -2.36 -16.77 12.28
C THR A 36 -2.93 -17.89 13.12
N SER A 37 -3.96 -18.56 12.59
CA SER A 37 -4.51 -19.81 13.12
C SER A 37 -4.57 -20.82 11.99
N SER A 38 -3.65 -21.78 12.01
CA SER A 38 -3.39 -22.67 10.87
C SER A 38 -3.15 -21.84 9.59
N ARG A 39 -4.00 -21.97 8.58
CA ARG A 39 -3.93 -21.25 7.29
C ARG A 39 -4.64 -19.89 7.28
N TRP A 40 -5.27 -19.47 8.38
CA TRP A 40 -6.09 -18.28 8.42
C TRP A 40 -5.39 -17.13 9.10
N VAL A 41 -5.61 -15.91 8.61
CA VAL A 41 -5.38 -14.68 9.38
C VAL A 41 -6.62 -14.43 10.23
N VAL A 42 -6.42 -14.19 11.52
CA VAL A 42 -7.49 -13.94 12.50
C VAL A 42 -7.19 -12.67 13.28
N GLY A 43 -8.24 -11.98 13.72
CA GLY A 43 -8.11 -10.87 14.67
C GLY A 43 -7.90 -11.36 16.10
N ALA A 44 -7.68 -10.42 17.03
CA ALA A 44 -7.52 -10.70 18.45
C ALA A 44 -8.75 -11.37 19.11
N ASP A 45 -9.92 -11.25 18.49
CA ASP A 45 -11.16 -11.92 18.89
C ASP A 45 -11.33 -13.31 18.26
N GLY A 46 -10.32 -13.81 17.55
CA GLY A 46 -10.33 -15.10 16.87
C GLY A 46 -11.15 -15.15 15.58
N ARG A 47 -11.79 -14.04 15.16
CA ARG A 47 -12.55 -14.01 13.91
C ARG A 47 -11.62 -13.93 12.71
N ARG A 48 -11.94 -14.72 11.67
CA ARG A 48 -11.19 -14.72 10.41
C ARG A 48 -11.25 -13.34 9.74
N VAL A 49 -10.09 -12.84 9.36
CA VAL A 49 -9.93 -11.63 8.55
C VAL A 49 -9.54 -12.03 7.13
N LYS A 50 -10.29 -11.55 6.13
CA LYS A 50 -9.95 -11.72 4.72
C LYS A 50 -9.35 -10.42 4.21
N LEU A 51 -8.10 -10.49 3.75
CA LEU A 51 -7.39 -9.35 3.16
C LEU A 51 -7.83 -9.18 1.70
N ALA A 52 -8.48 -8.06 1.41
CA ALA A 52 -8.80 -7.60 0.07
C ALA A 52 -7.98 -6.32 -0.16
N CYS A 53 -6.76 -6.49 -0.66
CA CYS A 53 -5.80 -5.39 -0.75
C CYS A 53 -5.68 -4.82 -2.16
N ALA A 54 -5.43 -3.52 -2.23
CA ALA A 54 -4.81 -2.88 -3.38
C ALA A 54 -3.28 -2.77 -3.18
N ASN A 55 -2.51 -2.72 -4.26
CA ASN A 55 -1.10 -2.33 -4.20
C ASN A 55 -0.99 -0.82 -4.45
N TRP A 56 -0.20 -0.11 -3.66
CA TRP A 56 0.14 1.28 -3.90
C TRP A 56 1.67 1.45 -3.97
N ALA A 57 2.14 1.89 -5.13
CA ALA A 57 3.55 2.13 -5.39
C ALA A 57 4.05 3.37 -4.61
N SER A 58 5.07 3.20 -3.78
CA SER A 58 5.81 4.31 -3.12
C SER A 58 7.33 4.06 -3.09
N HIS A 59 7.81 3.07 -3.86
CA HIS A 59 9.22 2.65 -3.92
C HIS A 59 9.95 3.10 -5.19
N LEU A 60 9.26 3.73 -6.14
CA LEU A 60 9.85 4.18 -7.40
C LEU A 60 10.87 5.30 -7.17
N GLU A 61 11.51 5.81 -8.22
CA GLU A 61 12.62 6.76 -8.17
C GLU A 61 12.36 7.98 -7.26
N PRO A 62 11.15 8.57 -7.20
CA PRO A 62 10.85 9.66 -6.26
C PRO A 62 10.78 9.25 -4.79
N ALA A 63 10.70 7.95 -4.51
CA ALA A 63 10.48 7.34 -3.18
C ALA A 63 9.28 7.96 -2.43
N ALA A 64 8.22 8.24 -3.17
CA ALA A 64 6.95 8.76 -2.66
C ALA A 64 5.78 8.07 -3.36
N ALA A 65 4.61 8.09 -2.73
CA ALA A 65 3.44 7.39 -3.24
C ALA A 65 2.97 7.98 -4.58
N GLU A 66 2.65 7.11 -5.53
CA GLU A 66 2.14 7.50 -6.83
C GLU A 66 0.79 8.22 -6.71
N GLY A 67 0.53 9.16 -7.64
CA GLY A 67 -0.75 9.86 -7.72
C GLY A 67 -0.92 11.08 -6.80
N LEU A 68 0.04 11.38 -5.91
CA LEU A 68 0.01 12.57 -5.04
C LEU A 68 -0.02 13.90 -5.83
N ALA A 69 0.43 13.90 -7.08
CA ALA A 69 0.33 15.06 -7.97
C ALA A 69 -1.08 15.26 -8.56
N ARG A 70 -1.97 14.25 -8.45
CA ARG A 70 -3.28 14.23 -9.13
C ARG A 70 -4.45 14.39 -8.18
N ARG A 71 -4.33 13.96 -6.93
CA ARG A 71 -5.39 14.02 -5.91
C ARG A 71 -4.80 14.15 -4.50
N ALA A 72 -5.59 14.70 -3.58
CA ALA A 72 -5.24 14.72 -2.17
C ALA A 72 -5.06 13.28 -1.64
N VAL A 73 -4.08 13.06 -0.79
CA VAL A 73 -3.76 11.72 -0.24
C VAL A 73 -4.96 11.10 0.48
N GLY A 74 -5.74 11.91 1.20
CA GLY A 74 -6.97 11.50 1.86
C GLY A 74 -8.07 11.08 0.88
N ASP A 75 -8.16 11.71 -0.29
CA ASP A 75 -9.12 11.33 -1.34
C ASP A 75 -8.74 10.01 -2.01
N ILE A 76 -7.44 9.77 -2.20
CA ILE A 76 -6.95 8.50 -2.72
C ILE A 76 -7.30 7.38 -1.73
N ALA A 77 -7.00 7.56 -0.44
CA ALA A 77 -7.36 6.62 0.62
C ALA A 77 -8.88 6.38 0.69
N ALA A 78 -9.69 7.44 0.62
CA ALA A 78 -11.15 7.34 0.62
C ALA A 78 -11.66 6.54 -0.60
N ARG A 79 -11.02 6.71 -1.77
CA ARG A 79 -11.37 5.96 -2.98
C ARG A 79 -10.99 4.49 -2.89
N VAL A 80 -9.87 4.16 -2.26
CA VAL A 80 -9.49 2.77 -1.96
C VAL A 80 -10.56 2.09 -1.11
N ALA A 81 -11.00 2.76 -0.04
CA ALA A 81 -12.10 2.27 0.81
C ALA A 81 -13.42 2.14 0.04
N ALA A 82 -13.78 3.13 -0.77
CA ALA A 82 -15.00 3.12 -1.58
C ALA A 82 -15.03 2.00 -2.63
N MET A 83 -13.87 1.52 -3.09
CA MET A 83 -13.75 0.35 -3.97
C MET A 83 -13.92 -0.99 -3.23
N GLY A 84 -14.06 -0.97 -1.90
CA GLY A 84 -14.26 -2.17 -1.08
C GLY A 84 -12.96 -2.86 -0.65
N PHE A 85 -11.80 -2.26 -0.88
CA PHE A 85 -10.54 -2.75 -0.32
C PHE A 85 -10.49 -2.45 1.18
N ASN A 86 -9.94 -3.39 1.96
CA ASN A 86 -9.74 -3.23 3.41
C ASN A 86 -8.25 -3.18 3.80
N CYS A 87 -7.37 -3.29 2.81
CA CYS A 87 -5.94 -3.15 3.02
C CYS A 87 -5.23 -2.53 1.81
N VAL A 88 -4.04 -2.00 2.04
CA VAL A 88 -3.08 -1.60 1.02
C VAL A 88 -1.75 -2.27 1.28
N ARG A 89 -1.19 -2.93 0.26
CA ARG A 89 0.22 -3.29 0.22
C ARG A 89 0.99 -2.07 -0.24
N LEU A 90 1.62 -1.37 0.71
CA LEU A 90 2.32 -0.11 0.47
C LEU A 90 3.81 -0.39 0.34
N THR A 91 4.30 -0.22 -0.88
CA THR A 91 5.67 -0.59 -1.25
C THR A 91 6.68 0.49 -0.85
N TRP A 92 7.86 0.10 -0.37
CA TRP A 92 8.94 1.02 -0.01
C TRP A 92 10.32 0.45 -0.40
N PRO A 93 11.32 1.30 -0.69
CA PRO A 93 12.69 0.87 -0.94
C PRO A 93 13.49 0.84 0.36
N THR A 94 14.38 -0.14 0.57
CA THR A 94 15.19 -0.27 1.80
C THR A 94 15.87 1.03 2.20
N TYR A 95 16.46 1.73 1.23
CA TYR A 95 17.17 3.00 1.46
C TYR A 95 16.29 4.13 1.99
N LEU A 96 14.97 4.09 1.81
CA LEU A 96 14.08 5.06 2.46
C LEU A 96 14.18 4.99 3.99
N ALA A 97 14.49 3.81 4.54
CA ALA A 97 14.59 3.60 5.98
C ALA A 97 16.03 3.64 6.51
N THR A 98 17.04 3.42 5.66
CA THR A 98 18.44 3.24 6.07
C THR A 98 19.39 4.34 5.59
N ASN A 99 19.06 5.03 4.50
CA ASN A 99 19.87 6.12 3.97
C ASN A 99 19.32 7.46 4.48
N ALA A 100 19.97 8.05 5.48
CA ALA A 100 19.52 9.29 6.12
C ALA A 100 19.40 10.47 5.14
N THR A 101 20.29 10.55 4.13
CA THR A 101 20.23 11.60 3.10
C THR A 101 18.99 11.46 2.23
N LEU A 102 18.63 10.23 1.84
CA LEU A 102 17.40 9.98 1.09
C LEU A 102 16.16 10.20 1.96
N ALA A 103 16.14 9.65 3.18
CA ALA A 103 15.00 9.74 4.08
C ALA A 103 14.63 11.19 4.43
N SER A 104 15.64 12.05 4.61
CA SER A 104 15.49 13.47 4.94
C SER A 104 15.27 14.38 3.74
N LEU A 105 15.41 13.87 2.50
CA LEU A 105 15.22 14.66 1.29
C LEU A 105 13.77 15.17 1.24
N PRO A 106 13.52 16.47 1.02
CA PRO A 106 12.15 16.92 0.86
C PRO A 106 11.55 16.40 -0.45
N LEU A 107 10.24 16.07 -0.45
CA LEU A 107 9.56 15.52 -1.63
C LEU A 107 9.76 16.37 -2.88
N ARG A 108 9.70 17.70 -2.74
CA ARG A 108 9.99 18.64 -3.83
C ARG A 108 11.32 18.32 -4.52
N TRP A 109 12.39 18.21 -3.74
CA TRP A 109 13.74 17.97 -4.27
C TRP A 109 13.87 16.60 -4.92
N SER A 110 13.17 15.58 -4.37
CA SER A 110 13.10 14.26 -4.99
C SER A 110 12.46 14.29 -6.39
N LEU A 111 11.42 15.10 -6.56
CA LEU A 111 10.74 15.28 -7.86
C LEU A 111 11.53 16.18 -8.82
N GLU A 112 12.06 17.31 -8.35
CA GLU A 112 12.78 18.29 -9.18
C GLU A 112 14.06 17.70 -9.77
N ARG A 113 14.83 16.93 -8.99
CA ARG A 113 16.05 16.27 -9.48
C ARG A 113 15.77 15.21 -10.57
N LEU A 114 14.53 14.74 -10.68
CA LEU A 114 14.06 13.81 -11.70
C LEU A 114 13.42 14.53 -12.90
N GLY A 115 13.42 15.87 -12.91
CA GLY A 115 12.79 16.68 -13.96
C GLY A 115 11.26 16.69 -13.89
N MET A 116 10.65 16.24 -12.78
CA MET A 116 9.20 16.06 -12.66
C MET A 116 8.49 17.35 -12.22
N LEU A 117 8.71 18.46 -12.95
CA LEU A 117 8.17 19.79 -12.59
C LEU A 117 6.64 19.83 -12.56
N GLU A 118 5.97 19.11 -13.47
CA GLU A 118 4.51 18.97 -13.46
C GLU A 118 4.01 18.27 -12.20
N SER A 119 4.73 17.25 -11.72
CA SER A 119 4.39 16.57 -10.47
C SER A 119 4.58 17.48 -9.27
N VAL A 120 5.63 18.30 -9.24
CA VAL A 120 5.81 19.32 -8.19
C VAL A 120 4.63 20.29 -8.16
N ALA A 121 4.22 20.81 -9.33
CA ALA A 121 3.07 21.69 -9.44
C ALA A 121 1.77 21.00 -9.02
N GLY A 122 1.56 19.75 -9.44
CA GLY A 122 0.41 18.96 -9.07
C GLY A 122 0.34 18.65 -7.57
N VAL A 123 1.45 18.30 -6.94
CA VAL A 123 1.52 18.10 -5.48
C VAL A 123 1.28 19.43 -4.76
N ARG A 124 1.79 20.55 -5.28
CA ARG A 124 1.51 21.88 -4.68
C ARG A 124 0.03 22.18 -4.61
N VAL A 125 -0.74 21.79 -5.62
CA VAL A 125 -2.19 22.01 -5.67
C VAL A 125 -2.92 21.01 -4.77
N ASN A 126 -2.58 19.73 -4.85
CA ASN A 126 -3.37 18.67 -4.24
C ASN A 126 -2.95 18.29 -2.82
N ASN A 127 -1.67 18.48 -2.49
CA ASN A 127 -1.04 18.07 -1.24
C ASN A 127 0.07 19.07 -0.82
N PRO A 128 -0.21 20.38 -0.71
CA PRO A 128 0.82 21.42 -0.51
C PRO A 128 1.72 21.15 0.70
N ALA A 129 1.17 20.60 1.79
CA ALA A 129 1.90 20.29 3.01
C ALA A 129 3.00 19.23 2.82
N LEU A 130 2.87 18.33 1.84
CA LEU A 130 3.82 17.22 1.63
C LEU A 130 5.11 17.66 0.93
N LEU A 131 5.13 18.79 0.22
CA LEU A 131 6.27 19.17 -0.64
C LEU A 131 7.57 19.37 0.14
N GLU A 132 7.49 19.99 1.31
CA GLU A 132 8.66 20.30 2.14
C GLU A 132 8.93 19.21 3.19
N MET A 133 8.10 18.16 3.24
CA MET A 133 8.30 17.06 4.17
C MET A 133 9.42 16.13 3.68
N PRO A 134 10.25 15.63 4.61
CA PRO A 134 11.12 14.48 4.36
C PRO A 134 10.36 13.32 3.72
N LEU A 135 10.98 12.60 2.78
CA LEU A 135 10.36 11.45 2.12
C LEU A 135 9.84 10.39 3.10
N ILE A 136 10.55 10.15 4.22
CA ILE A 136 10.07 9.21 5.24
C ILE A 136 8.79 9.70 5.93
N ASP A 137 8.63 11.02 6.10
CA ASP A 137 7.44 11.62 6.68
C ASP A 137 6.28 11.64 5.67
N VAL A 138 6.55 11.85 4.39
CA VAL A 138 5.53 11.66 3.33
C VAL A 138 4.99 10.23 3.33
N PHE A 139 5.85 9.23 3.51
CA PHE A 139 5.42 7.84 3.63
C PHE A 139 4.54 7.63 4.87
N ARG A 140 4.86 8.24 6.01
CA ARG A 140 4.02 8.23 7.23
C ARG A 140 2.66 8.89 7.01
N GLU A 141 2.62 10.01 6.30
CA GLU A 141 1.36 10.69 5.96
C GLU A 141 0.45 9.84 5.08
N VAL A 142 1.01 9.06 4.14
CA VAL A 142 0.23 8.10 3.34
C VAL A 142 -0.36 6.99 4.23
N VAL A 143 0.43 6.44 5.16
CA VAL A 143 -0.06 5.44 6.13
C VAL A 143 -1.16 6.03 7.03
N SER A 144 -0.99 7.26 7.50
CA SER A 144 -1.96 8.00 8.31
C SER A 144 -3.27 8.26 7.54
N ALA A 145 -3.18 8.67 6.28
CA ALA A 145 -4.35 8.86 5.42
C ALA A 145 -5.15 7.56 5.25
N LEU A 146 -4.47 6.41 5.09
CA LEU A 146 -5.10 5.09 5.05
C LEU A 146 -5.73 4.72 6.41
N ALA A 147 -5.06 5.05 7.52
CA ALA A 147 -5.58 4.84 8.88
C ALA A 147 -6.90 5.60 9.10
N SER A 148 -7.00 6.86 8.61
CA SER A 148 -8.20 7.68 8.71
C SER A 148 -9.43 7.12 7.97
N LYS A 149 -9.24 6.06 7.18
CA LYS A 149 -10.26 5.35 6.41
C LYS A 149 -10.36 3.88 6.82
N ASP A 150 -9.81 3.51 7.98
CA ASP A 150 -9.82 2.15 8.51
C ASP A 150 -9.19 1.12 7.55
N ILE A 151 -8.22 1.56 6.74
CA ILE A 151 -7.51 0.70 5.79
C ILE A 151 -6.24 0.17 6.44
N MET A 152 -6.16 -1.16 6.55
CA MET A 152 -4.94 -1.83 7.02
C MET A 152 -3.80 -1.62 6.02
N VAL A 153 -2.57 -1.59 6.50
CA VAL A 153 -1.36 -1.44 5.71
C VAL A 153 -0.47 -2.66 5.91
N ILE A 154 -0.05 -3.24 4.79
CA ILE A 154 1.04 -4.21 4.74
C ILE A 154 2.22 -3.48 4.12
N LEU A 155 3.24 -3.20 4.93
CA LEU A 155 4.48 -2.61 4.45
C LEU A 155 5.18 -3.61 3.56
N ASP A 156 5.62 -3.21 2.37
CA ASP A 156 6.27 -4.13 1.45
C ASP A 156 7.66 -3.64 1.04
N ASN A 157 8.69 -4.37 1.47
CA ASN A 157 10.05 -4.07 1.04
C ASN A 157 10.23 -4.52 -0.42
N GLN A 158 10.05 -3.58 -1.34
CA GLN A 158 9.96 -3.91 -2.75
C GLN A 158 11.34 -4.00 -3.42
N MET A 159 12.23 -3.06 -3.12
CA MET A 159 13.57 -2.92 -3.70
C MET A 159 14.55 -2.37 -2.66
N THR A 160 15.86 -2.41 -2.90
CA THR A 160 16.81 -1.73 -2.00
C THR A 160 16.93 -0.25 -2.36
N THR A 161 17.25 0.02 -3.62
CA THR A 161 17.28 1.38 -4.17
C THR A 161 15.89 1.78 -4.67
N PRO A 162 15.52 3.07 -4.59
CA PRO A 162 14.33 3.55 -5.29
C PRO A 162 14.39 3.24 -6.79
N GLY A 163 13.29 2.75 -7.36
CA GLY A 163 13.17 2.56 -8.80
C GLY A 163 12.37 1.34 -9.24
N TRP A 164 12.31 1.14 -10.55
CA TRP A 164 11.56 0.05 -11.17
C TRP A 164 12.19 -1.34 -10.99
N CYS A 165 11.34 -2.35 -10.90
CA CYS A 165 11.68 -3.77 -10.86
C CYS A 165 10.84 -4.52 -11.94
N CYS A 166 10.97 -5.81 -12.24
CA CYS A 166 11.61 -6.88 -11.49
C CYS A 166 12.33 -7.79 -12.50
N SER A 167 13.32 -7.21 -13.19
CA SER A 167 14.09 -7.98 -14.17
C SER A 167 14.98 -9.00 -13.44
N LYS A 168 15.48 -10.00 -14.18
CA LYS A 168 16.46 -10.95 -13.62
C LYS A 168 17.86 -10.32 -13.42
N THR A 169 18.06 -9.07 -13.83
CA THR A 169 19.37 -8.40 -13.92
C THR A 169 19.39 -7.00 -13.31
N ASP A 170 18.34 -6.60 -12.58
CA ASP A 170 18.26 -5.29 -11.90
C ASP A 170 19.16 -5.19 -10.65
N GLY A 171 19.88 -6.27 -10.31
CA GLY A 171 20.79 -6.32 -9.17
C GLY A 171 20.10 -6.27 -7.81
N ASN A 172 18.79 -6.51 -7.75
CA ASN A 172 17.98 -6.50 -6.53
C ASN A 172 17.23 -7.82 -6.30
N GLY A 173 17.47 -8.84 -7.12
CA GLY A 173 16.66 -10.05 -7.19
C GLY A 173 16.92 -11.04 -6.06
N PHE A 174 18.16 -11.20 -5.62
CA PHE A 174 18.52 -12.18 -4.59
C PHE A 174 19.58 -11.66 -3.61
N PHE A 175 19.68 -12.33 -2.46
CA PHE A 175 20.68 -12.02 -1.43
C PHE A 175 22.09 -12.00 -2.01
N GLY A 176 22.83 -10.92 -1.78
CA GLY A 176 24.20 -10.73 -2.28
C GLY A 176 24.28 -10.14 -3.70
N ASP A 177 23.14 -9.86 -4.35
CA ASP A 177 23.16 -9.07 -5.59
C ASP A 177 23.73 -7.67 -5.34
N LYS A 178 24.14 -7.00 -6.43
CA LYS A 178 24.80 -5.66 -6.41
C LYS A 178 24.17 -4.66 -5.45
N TYR A 179 22.84 -4.64 -5.37
CA TYR A 179 22.10 -3.72 -4.52
C TYR A 179 21.36 -4.43 -3.37
N PHE A 180 21.45 -5.75 -3.22
CA PHE A 180 20.72 -6.47 -2.18
C PHE A 180 21.67 -7.12 -1.16
N ASP A 181 22.24 -6.25 -0.33
CA ASP A 181 22.96 -6.64 0.89
C ASP A 181 21.95 -7.09 1.99
N PRO A 182 22.06 -8.33 2.49
CA PRO A 182 21.20 -8.83 3.57
C PRO A 182 21.27 -8.04 4.87
N ASP A 183 22.43 -7.48 5.24
CA ASP A 183 22.58 -6.73 6.49
C ASP A 183 21.88 -5.38 6.40
N GLU A 184 22.01 -4.72 5.25
CA GLU A 184 21.28 -3.49 4.93
C GLU A 184 19.77 -3.71 4.91
N TRP A 185 19.33 -4.82 4.32
CA TRP A 185 17.94 -5.22 4.34
C TRP A 185 17.42 -5.53 5.76
N LEU A 186 18.21 -6.18 6.61
CA LEU A 186 17.90 -6.39 8.03
C LEU A 186 17.74 -5.07 8.78
N LYS A 187 18.63 -4.12 8.57
CA LYS A 187 18.52 -2.76 9.12
C LYS A 187 17.24 -2.07 8.65
N GLY A 188 16.93 -2.13 7.35
CA GLY A 188 15.74 -1.50 6.79
C GLY A 188 14.44 -2.06 7.36
N LEU A 189 14.29 -3.39 7.43
CA LEU A 189 13.11 -3.99 8.05
C LEU A 189 12.97 -3.59 9.52
N SER A 190 14.08 -3.61 10.26
CA SER A 190 14.09 -3.23 11.69
C SER A 190 13.73 -1.76 11.89
N ALA A 191 14.21 -0.87 11.00
CA ALA A 191 13.89 0.55 11.02
C ALA A 191 12.41 0.79 10.74
N MET A 192 11.84 0.19 9.70
CA MET A 192 10.41 0.32 9.38
C MET A 192 9.51 -0.25 10.48
N ALA A 193 9.87 -1.39 11.07
CA ALA A 193 9.16 -1.94 12.21
C ALA A 193 9.17 -0.98 13.42
N LYS A 194 10.31 -0.35 13.72
CA LYS A 194 10.40 0.67 14.79
C LYS A 194 9.57 1.91 14.48
N ILE A 195 9.59 2.39 13.24
CA ILE A 195 8.85 3.58 12.81
C ILE A 195 7.34 3.38 12.99
N PHE A 196 6.82 2.19 12.66
CA PHE A 196 5.39 1.90 12.66
C PHE A 196 4.90 1.05 13.84
N LYS A 197 5.74 0.83 14.86
CA LYS A 197 5.44 -0.03 16.02
C LYS A 197 4.12 0.32 16.71
N ASN A 198 3.80 1.62 16.78
CA ASN A 198 2.61 2.15 17.46
C ASN A 198 1.52 2.61 16.47
N THR A 199 1.62 2.22 15.20
CA THR A 199 0.66 2.59 14.16
C THR A 199 -0.31 1.43 13.94
N GLU A 200 -1.49 1.51 14.55
CA GLU A 200 -2.43 0.39 14.66
C GLU A 200 -2.81 -0.23 13.31
N ASN A 201 -3.04 0.57 12.28
CA ASN A 201 -3.44 0.05 10.98
C ASN A 201 -2.29 -0.64 10.22
N VAL A 202 -1.03 -0.59 10.68
CA VAL A 202 0.06 -1.38 10.10
C VAL A 202 0.02 -2.79 10.68
N VAL A 203 -0.48 -3.74 9.89
CA VAL A 203 -0.81 -5.10 10.37
C VAL A 203 0.19 -6.17 9.93
N GLY A 204 1.20 -5.79 9.15
CA GLY A 204 2.22 -6.72 8.70
C GLY A 204 3.28 -6.07 7.82
N MET A 205 4.35 -6.81 7.57
CA MET A 205 5.42 -6.40 6.69
C MET A 205 5.84 -7.57 5.79
N SER A 206 5.66 -7.42 4.48
CA SER A 206 6.25 -8.28 3.47
C SER A 206 7.76 -8.03 3.41
N LEU A 207 8.52 -9.12 3.61
CA LEU A 207 9.95 -9.04 3.89
C LEU A 207 10.78 -8.64 2.67
N ARG A 208 10.46 -9.15 1.47
CA ARG A 208 11.12 -8.80 0.21
C ARG A 208 10.24 -9.18 -0.97
N ASN A 209 10.11 -8.30 -1.96
CA ASN A 209 9.39 -8.60 -3.19
C ASN A 209 10.18 -9.51 -4.15
N GLU A 210 9.52 -10.56 -4.64
CA GLU A 210 9.92 -11.39 -5.79
C GLU A 210 11.40 -11.81 -5.79
N LEU A 211 11.85 -12.57 -4.78
CA LEU A 211 13.19 -13.18 -4.83
C LEU A 211 13.36 -13.95 -6.15
N ARG A 212 14.38 -13.58 -6.94
CA ARG A 212 14.53 -13.98 -8.34
C ARG A 212 15.98 -13.82 -8.82
N GLY A 213 16.22 -14.16 -10.07
CA GLY A 213 17.51 -13.92 -10.74
C GLY A 213 18.45 -15.13 -10.71
N PRO A 214 19.63 -15.01 -11.34
CA PRO A 214 20.56 -16.13 -11.54
C PRO A 214 21.30 -16.54 -10.25
N ASN A 215 21.37 -15.68 -9.25
CA ASN A 215 22.09 -15.93 -7.99
C ASN A 215 21.24 -16.66 -6.93
N GLN A 216 20.06 -17.14 -7.29
CA GLN A 216 19.18 -17.87 -6.37
C GLN A 216 19.87 -19.10 -5.76
N ASN A 217 19.82 -19.19 -4.44
CA ASN A 217 20.44 -20.26 -3.69
C ASN A 217 19.57 -20.65 -2.49
N ILE A 218 19.16 -21.92 -2.42
CA ILE A 218 18.24 -22.43 -1.39
C ILE A 218 18.84 -22.31 0.02
N SER A 219 20.13 -22.61 0.19
CA SER A 219 20.81 -22.53 1.49
C SER A 219 20.87 -21.10 2.02
N LEU A 220 21.13 -20.12 1.13
CA LEU A 220 21.07 -18.70 1.50
C LEU A 220 19.65 -18.24 1.80
N TRP A 221 18.65 -18.75 1.07
CA TRP A 221 17.25 -18.46 1.33
C TRP A 221 16.86 -18.86 2.75
N TYR A 222 17.09 -20.12 3.14
CA TYR A 222 16.78 -20.59 4.50
C TYR A 222 17.55 -19.79 5.54
N ARG A 223 18.86 -19.60 5.36
CA ARG A 223 19.68 -18.81 6.30
C ARG A 223 19.07 -17.45 6.61
N TYR A 224 18.71 -16.68 5.58
CA TYR A 224 18.26 -15.30 5.77
C TYR A 224 16.78 -15.18 6.16
N ILE A 225 15.92 -16.09 5.70
CA ILE A 225 14.51 -16.12 6.11
C ILE A 225 14.37 -16.60 7.55
N ASP A 226 15.17 -17.58 7.99
CA ASP A 226 15.12 -18.10 9.36
C ASP A 226 15.65 -17.07 10.38
N ILE A 227 16.75 -16.35 10.07
CA ILE A 227 17.28 -15.26 10.92
C ILE A 227 16.21 -14.19 11.19
N LYS A 228 15.33 -13.92 10.22
CA LYS A 228 14.30 -12.87 10.31
C LYS A 228 13.15 -13.24 11.23
N ALA A 229 12.76 -14.50 11.29
CA ALA A 229 11.66 -14.95 12.14
C ALA A 229 11.89 -14.55 13.62
N PHE A 230 13.15 -14.38 14.03
CA PHE A 230 13.54 -13.95 15.38
C PHE A 230 13.63 -12.43 15.59
N LEU A 231 13.79 -11.62 14.54
CA LEU A 231 14.09 -10.18 14.65
C LEU A 231 12.88 -9.26 14.58
N LEU A 232 11.73 -9.78 14.14
CA LEU A 232 10.48 -9.02 13.95
C LEU A 232 9.35 -9.46 14.88
N MET A 233 9.62 -10.37 15.82
CA MET A 233 8.78 -10.65 17.00
C MET A 233 9.16 -9.70 18.13
#